data_AF-A0A2J4G862-F1
#
_entry.id   AF-A0A2J4G862-F1
#
_cell.length_a   1.000
_cell.length_b   1.000
_cell.length_c   1.000
_cell.angle_alpha   90.00
_cell.angle_beta   90.00
_cell.angle_gamma   90.00
#
_symmetry.space_group_name_H-M   'P 1'
#
loop_
_entity.id
_entity.type
_entity.pdbx_description
1 polymer ?
#
loop_
_entity_poly.entity_id
_entity_poly.type
_entity_poly.pdbx_seq_one_letter_code
_entity_poly.pdbx_strand_id
1 'polypeptide(L)'
;MARARSSESRLAWALVRCALHGRCDDRVVEEHGDLLDALSELQASFPDKPAEWFYRAVYRLLAGKVEKVGNEHWLVKGLAELGDTYPWYNVWISGGRYRCDYFFRAYGYVRKARICSHIATVMLYKAAEVACRVSLKATSPASSFMKLTCLCEISRYVQQCFI
;
A
#
# COMPACT_ATOMS: atom_id res chain seq x y z
N MET A 1 -16.99 -18.23 16.01
CA MET A 1 -15.93 -19.08 15.40
C MET A 1 -14.76 -18.21 14.99
N ALA A 2 -13.67 -18.22 15.74
CA ALA A 2 -12.45 -17.50 15.36
C ALA A 2 -11.75 -18.27 14.23
N ARG A 3 -11.86 -17.78 12.99
CA ARG A 3 -11.09 -18.35 11.87
C ARG A 3 -9.61 -18.20 12.18
N ALA A 4 -8.84 -19.28 12.01
CA ALA A 4 -7.38 -19.21 12.04
C ALA A 4 -6.95 -18.09 11.09
N ARG A 5 -6.31 -17.05 11.63
CA ARG A 5 -5.74 -15.97 10.80
C ARG A 5 -4.72 -16.61 9.86
N SER A 6 -4.88 -16.37 8.56
CA SER A 6 -3.96 -16.87 7.53
C SER A 6 -2.52 -16.39 7.79
N SER A 7 -1.53 -17.06 7.18
CA SER A 7 -0.12 -16.66 7.23
C SER A 7 0.06 -15.20 6.85
N GLU A 8 -0.64 -14.76 5.81
CA GLU A 8 -0.62 -13.40 5.27
C GLU A 8 -1.22 -12.41 6.28
N SER A 9 -2.25 -12.81 7.03
CA SER A 9 -2.86 -11.95 8.06
C SER A 9 -1.89 -11.72 9.23
N ARG A 10 -1.15 -12.76 9.63
CA ARG A 10 -0.13 -12.64 10.68
C ARG A 10 1.03 -11.76 10.21
N LEU A 11 1.51 -11.98 8.99
CA LEU A 11 2.58 -11.20 8.39
C LEU A 11 2.16 -9.73 8.23
N ALA A 12 0.96 -9.46 7.74
CA ALA A 12 0.44 -8.10 7.63
C ALA A 12 0.44 -7.35 8.97
N TRP A 13 0.03 -8.01 10.06
CA TRP A 13 0.12 -7.41 11.39
C TRP A 13 1.55 -7.23 11.90
N ALA A 14 2.47 -8.15 11.56
CA ALA A 14 3.87 -8.00 11.91
C ALA A 14 4.48 -6.76 11.23
N LEU A 15 4.25 -6.61 9.92
CA LEU A 15 4.70 -5.45 9.14
C LEU A 15 4.12 -4.13 9.68
N VAL A 16 2.81 -4.09 9.94
CA VAL A 16 2.15 -2.89 10.49
C VAL A 16 2.69 -2.54 11.87
N ARG A 17 2.88 -3.50 12.77
CA ARG A 17 3.46 -3.23 14.10
C ARG A 17 4.91 -2.77 14.02
N CYS A 18 5.67 -3.34 13.10
CA CYS A 18 7.05 -2.92 12.84
C CYS A 18 7.08 -1.47 12.37
N ALA A 19 6.31 -1.12 11.33
CA ALA A 19 6.25 0.25 10.80
C ALA A 19 5.72 1.27 11.82
N LEU A 20 4.58 1.00 12.50
CA LEU A 20 3.95 1.99 13.37
C LEU A 20 4.56 2.09 14.77
N HIS A 21 5.23 1.04 15.27
CA HIS A 21 5.70 0.99 16.66
C HIS A 21 7.18 0.63 16.80
N GLY A 22 7.92 0.46 15.69
CA GLY A 22 9.33 0.06 15.71
C GLY A 22 9.59 -1.35 16.27
N ARG A 23 8.54 -2.17 16.44
CA ARG A 23 8.65 -3.54 16.95
C ARG A 23 8.81 -4.50 15.79
N CYS A 24 10.04 -4.59 15.28
CA CYS A 24 10.40 -5.42 14.13
C CYS A 24 11.09 -6.70 14.58
N ASP A 25 10.79 -7.78 13.87
CA ASP A 25 11.57 -9.02 13.91
C ASP A 25 12.62 -8.91 12.80
N ASP A 26 13.89 -9.24 13.08
CA ASP A 26 15.00 -9.10 12.14
C ASP A 26 14.71 -9.80 10.80
N ARG A 27 14.04 -10.96 10.85
CA ARG A 27 13.66 -11.72 9.66
C ARG A 27 12.64 -10.99 8.78
N VAL A 28 11.71 -10.25 9.39
CA VAL A 28 10.71 -9.45 8.64
C VAL A 28 11.37 -8.27 7.95
N VAL A 29 12.40 -7.67 8.57
CA VAL A 29 13.15 -6.57 7.97
C VAL A 29 13.97 -7.06 6.78
N GLU A 30 14.63 -8.21 6.90
CA GLU A 30 15.40 -8.79 5.80
C GLU A 30 14.53 -9.21 4.61
N GLU A 31 13.40 -9.89 4.86
CA GLU A 31 12.54 -10.40 3.79
C GLU A 31 11.62 -9.33 3.16
N HIS A 32 11.28 -8.28 3.91
CA HIS A 32 10.24 -7.31 3.51
C HIS A 32 10.62 -5.84 3.75
N GLY A 33 11.91 -5.51 3.80
CA GLY A 33 12.42 -4.15 4.00
C GLY A 33 11.80 -3.11 3.06
N ASP A 34 11.73 -3.39 1.76
CA ASP A 34 11.13 -2.48 0.76
C ASP A 34 9.66 -2.15 1.06
N LEU A 35 8.91 -3.15 1.56
CA LEU A 35 7.50 -2.96 1.93
C LEU A 35 7.36 -2.20 3.25
N LEU A 36 8.29 -2.37 4.19
CA LEU A 36 8.34 -1.59 5.43
C LEU A 36 8.65 -0.12 5.16
N ASP A 37 9.56 0.15 4.24
CA ASP A 37 9.88 1.52 3.81
C ASP A 37 8.64 2.17 3.16
N ALA A 38 8.02 1.48 2.21
CA ALA A 38 6.78 1.94 1.57
C ALA A 38 5.63 2.16 2.59
N LEU A 39 5.52 1.31 3.61
CA LEU A 39 4.54 1.47 4.68
C LEU A 39 4.82 2.67 5.57
N SER A 40 6.09 2.90 5.89
CA SER A 40 6.53 4.02 6.71
C SER A 40 6.24 5.35 5.99
N GLU A 41 6.49 5.41 4.69
CA GLU A 41 6.14 6.57 3.86
C GLU A 41 4.63 6.77 3.72
N LEU A 42 3.88 5.68 3.55
CA LEU A 42 2.41 5.75 3.54
C LEU A 42 1.86 6.24 4.89
N GLN A 43 2.47 5.82 6.00
CA GLN A 43 2.12 6.30 7.33
C GLN A 43 2.43 7.79 7.47
N ALA A 44 3.61 8.24 7.04
CA ALA A 44 3.99 9.66 7.08
C ALA A 44 3.02 10.54 6.27
N SER A 45 2.48 9.98 5.18
CA SER A 45 1.49 10.63 4.32
C SER A 45 0.08 10.66 4.94
N PHE A 46 -0.25 9.69 5.80
CA PHE A 46 -1.57 9.50 6.38
C PHE A 46 -1.51 9.21 7.89
N PRO A 47 -0.95 10.12 8.71
CA PRO A 47 -0.72 9.87 10.13
C PRO A 47 -2.01 9.67 10.93
N ASP A 48 -3.12 10.27 10.48
CA ASP A 48 -4.43 10.20 11.14
C ASP A 48 -5.17 8.88 10.89
N LYS A 49 -4.61 7.96 10.11
CA LYS A 49 -5.26 6.69 9.79
C LYS A 49 -5.00 5.66 10.90
N PRO A 50 -6.02 4.87 11.29
CA PRO A 50 -5.84 3.84 12.30
C PRO A 50 -5.03 2.67 11.75
N ALA A 51 -4.37 1.91 12.63
CA ALA A 51 -3.55 0.75 12.28
C ALA A 51 -4.34 -0.30 11.45
N GLU A 52 -5.63 -0.47 11.72
CA GLU A 52 -6.51 -1.36 10.96
C GLU A 52 -6.62 -0.97 9.48
N TRP A 53 -6.52 0.32 9.16
CA TRP A 53 -6.55 0.78 7.77
C TRP A 53 -5.27 0.37 7.03
N PHE A 54 -4.11 0.51 7.67
CA PHE A 54 -2.83 0.03 7.13
C PHE A 54 -2.82 -1.50 7.03
N TYR A 55 -3.27 -2.21 8.06
CA TYR A 55 -3.42 -3.67 8.04
C TYR A 55 -4.26 -4.14 6.86
N ARG A 56 -5.41 -3.50 6.61
CA ARG A 56 -6.26 -3.86 5.47
C ARG A 56 -5.55 -3.64 4.13
N ALA A 57 -4.73 -2.60 3.99
CA ALA A 57 -3.98 -2.35 2.77
C ALA A 57 -2.87 -3.40 2.56
N VAL A 58 -2.07 -3.69 3.59
CA VAL A 58 -0.98 -4.68 3.52
C VAL A 58 -1.53 -6.08 3.31
N TYR A 59 -2.57 -6.44 4.05
CA TYR A 59 -3.19 -7.76 3.93
C TYR A 59 -3.78 -7.97 2.53
N ARG A 60 -4.37 -6.93 1.91
CA ARG A 60 -4.80 -6.99 0.51
C ARG A 60 -3.66 -7.17 -0.47
N LEU A 61 -2.51 -6.57 -0.19
CA LEU A 61 -1.33 -6.74 -1.04
C LEU A 61 -0.77 -8.16 -0.95
N LEU A 62 -0.74 -8.75 0.26
CA LEU A 62 -0.17 -10.08 0.51
C LEU A 62 -1.12 -11.23 0.15
N ALA A 63 -2.40 -11.13 0.54
CA ALA A 63 -3.40 -12.19 0.33
C ALA A 63 -4.19 -12.00 -0.98
N GLY A 64 -4.22 -10.78 -1.50
CA GLY A 64 -4.92 -10.43 -2.72
C GLY A 64 -4.03 -10.43 -3.95
N LYS A 65 -4.66 -10.16 -5.09
CA LYS A 65 -3.96 -9.93 -6.35
C LYS A 65 -4.20 -8.47 -6.75
N VAL A 66 -3.12 -7.77 -7.05
CA VAL A 66 -3.16 -6.45 -7.68
C VAL A 66 -2.66 -6.64 -9.10
N GLU A 67 -3.49 -6.29 -10.08
CA GLU A 67 -3.13 -6.38 -11.50
C GLU A 67 -3.13 -4.99 -12.10
N LYS A 68 -2.03 -4.62 -12.74
CA LYS A 68 -1.97 -3.39 -13.53
C LYS A 68 -2.60 -3.65 -14.90
N VAL A 69 -3.73 -3.00 -15.17
CA VAL A 69 -4.48 -3.15 -16.43
C VAL A 69 -4.26 -1.99 -17.40
N GLY A 70 -3.65 -0.89 -16.92
CA GLY A 70 -3.25 0.25 -17.74
C GLY A 70 -2.19 1.10 -17.03
N ASN A 71 -1.73 2.18 -17.67
CA ASN A 71 -0.70 3.05 -17.10
C ASN A 71 -1.12 3.65 -15.75
N GLU A 72 -2.40 3.98 -15.62
CA GLU A 72 -3.00 4.62 -14.46
C GLU A 72 -4.21 3.85 -13.91
N HIS A 73 -4.28 2.54 -14.17
CA HIS A 73 -5.42 1.71 -13.77
C HIS A 73 -4.97 0.34 -13.27
N TRP A 74 -5.47 -0.02 -12.09
CA TRP A 74 -5.25 -1.27 -11.40
C TRP A 74 -6.56 -1.95 -11.03
N LEU A 75 -6.56 -3.27 -11.08
CA LEU A 75 -7.58 -4.14 -10.50
C LEU A 75 -7.06 -4.70 -9.18
N VAL A 76 -7.85 -4.52 -8.13
CA VAL A 76 -7.56 -5.03 -6.79
C VAL A 76 -8.58 -6.11 -6.48
N LYS A 77 -8.11 -7.31 -6.15
CA LYS A 77 -8.98 -8.41 -5.72
C LYS A 77 -9.70 -8.05 -4.43
N GLY A 78 -11.01 -8.22 -4.42
CA GLY A 78 -11.83 -8.12 -3.22
C GLY A 78 -11.67 -9.35 -2.33
N LEU A 79 -11.59 -9.09 -1.02
CA LEU A 79 -11.44 -10.08 0.02
C LEU A 79 -12.70 -10.05 0.90
N ALA A 80 -13.55 -11.06 0.76
CA ALA A 80 -14.81 -11.16 1.51
C ALA A 80 -14.59 -11.15 3.04
N GLU A 81 -13.45 -11.67 3.50
CA GLU A 81 -13.01 -11.63 4.89
C GLU A 81 -12.73 -10.22 5.44
N LEU A 82 -12.45 -9.25 4.56
CA LEU A 82 -12.35 -7.84 4.91
C LEU A 82 -13.71 -7.12 4.80
N GLY A 83 -14.79 -7.83 4.47
CA GLY A 83 -16.12 -7.27 4.26
C GLY A 83 -16.34 -6.73 2.86
N ASP A 84 -15.56 -7.17 1.87
CA ASP A 84 -15.81 -6.79 0.48
C ASP A 84 -16.98 -7.57 -0.12
N THR A 85 -17.85 -6.83 -0.79
CA THR A 85 -19.01 -7.41 -1.48
C THR A 85 -18.64 -7.96 -2.87
N TYR A 86 -17.68 -7.31 -3.55
CA TYR A 86 -17.32 -7.62 -4.93
C TYR A 86 -15.97 -8.34 -5.02
N PRO A 87 -15.79 -9.23 -6.02
CA PRO A 87 -14.54 -9.96 -6.21
C PRO A 87 -13.39 -9.10 -6.74
N TRP A 88 -13.69 -7.96 -7.36
CA TRP A 88 -12.71 -7.06 -7.95
C TRP A 88 -13.14 -5.60 -7.78
N TYR A 89 -12.16 -4.73 -7.57
CA TYR A 89 -12.30 -3.28 -7.47
C TYR A 89 -11.35 -2.59 -8.44
N ASN A 90 -11.87 -1.62 -9.18
CA ASN A 90 -11.11 -0.77 -10.06
C ASN A 90 -10.55 0.41 -9.27
N VAL A 91 -9.24 0.62 -9.41
CA VAL A 91 -8.55 1.80 -8.90
C VAL A 91 -7.85 2.48 -10.07
N TRP A 92 -8.13 3.75 -10.31
CA TRP A 92 -7.51 4.49 -11.40
C TRP A 92 -7.15 5.92 -10.98
N ILE A 93 -6.20 6.53 -11.66
CA ILE A 93 -5.87 7.95 -11.49
C ILE A 93 -6.66 8.73 -12.53
N SER A 94 -7.29 9.83 -12.11
CA SER A 94 -8.03 10.72 -12.99
C SER A 94 -7.82 12.16 -12.52
N GLY A 95 -7.21 12.98 -13.39
CA GLY A 95 -6.84 14.36 -13.05
C GLY A 95 -5.83 14.44 -11.89
N GLY A 96 -4.86 13.52 -11.84
CA GLY A 96 -3.87 13.43 -10.77
C GLY A 96 -4.36 12.82 -9.46
N ARG A 97 -5.66 12.51 -9.33
CA ARG A 97 -6.24 11.98 -8.09
C ARG A 97 -6.65 10.52 -8.22
N TYR A 98 -6.38 9.74 -7.17
CA TYR A 98 -6.83 8.35 -7.11
C TYR A 98 -8.35 8.26 -6.96
N ARG A 99 -8.95 7.37 -7.75
CA ARG A 99 -10.37 7.02 -7.75
C ARG A 99 -10.48 5.52 -7.50
N CYS A 100 -11.56 5.11 -6.84
CA CYS A 100 -11.91 3.72 -6.66
C CYS A 100 -13.40 3.54 -6.87
N ASP A 101 -13.80 2.49 -7.61
CA ASP A 101 -15.19 2.16 -7.86
C ASP A 101 -15.98 1.80 -6.58
N TYR A 102 -15.30 1.39 -5.50
CA TYR A 102 -15.91 1.18 -4.18
C TYR A 102 -16.70 2.41 -3.70
N PHE A 103 -16.19 3.63 -3.95
CA PHE A 103 -16.88 4.87 -3.53
C PHE A 103 -18.21 5.10 -4.25
N PHE A 104 -18.33 4.62 -5.48
CA PHE A 104 -19.52 4.78 -6.29
C PHE A 104 -20.58 3.70 -5.99
N ARG A 105 -20.17 2.57 -5.43
CA ARG A 105 -21.01 1.36 -5.34
C ARG A 105 -21.60 1.06 -3.96
N ALA A 106 -20.85 1.26 -2.87
CA ALA A 106 -21.24 0.74 -1.56
C ALA A 106 -21.70 1.81 -0.56
N TYR A 107 -21.15 3.03 -0.59
CA TYR A 107 -21.35 4.02 0.48
C TYR A 107 -21.23 5.46 -0.03
N GLY A 108 -22.17 5.85 -0.91
CA GLY A 108 -22.22 7.17 -1.55
C GLY A 108 -21.96 8.35 -0.61
N TYR A 109 -21.23 9.33 -1.15
CA TYR A 109 -21.01 10.70 -0.65
C TYR A 109 -20.37 10.93 0.73
N VAL A 110 -20.56 10.08 1.75
CA VAL A 110 -20.08 10.32 3.13
C VAL A 110 -18.55 10.13 3.28
N ARG A 111 -17.89 9.48 2.32
CA ARG A 111 -16.44 9.23 2.32
C ARG A 111 -15.70 9.73 1.07
N LYS A 112 -16.27 10.67 0.31
CA LYS A 112 -15.64 11.23 -0.90
C LYS A 112 -14.27 11.88 -0.63
N ALA A 113 -13.98 12.20 0.64
CA ALA A 113 -12.72 12.78 1.13
C ALA A 113 -11.75 11.78 1.83
N ARG A 114 -12.06 10.48 1.88
CA ARG A 114 -11.23 9.50 2.62
C ARG A 114 -10.68 8.42 1.70
N ILE A 115 -9.36 8.37 1.52
CA ILE A 115 -8.67 7.30 0.78
C ILE A 115 -9.05 5.92 1.36
N CYS A 116 -9.54 5.02 0.50
CA CYS A 116 -9.93 3.67 0.90
C CYS A 116 -8.72 2.73 0.95
N SER A 117 -8.85 1.60 1.66
CA SER A 117 -7.77 0.60 1.71
C SER A 117 -7.40 0.04 0.34
N HIS A 118 -8.30 0.08 -0.66
CA HIS A 118 -7.97 -0.36 -2.03
C HIS A 118 -6.96 0.59 -2.70
N ILE A 119 -7.15 1.90 -2.58
CA ILE A 119 -6.19 2.89 -3.09
C ILE A 119 -4.86 2.75 -2.35
N ALA A 120 -4.90 2.61 -1.02
CA ALA A 120 -3.70 2.38 -0.21
C ALA A 120 -2.91 1.14 -0.67
N THR A 121 -3.61 0.06 -1.01
CA THR A 121 -2.99 -1.16 -1.56
C THR A 121 -2.26 -0.86 -2.87
N VAL A 122 -2.85 -0.06 -3.76
CA VAL A 122 -2.21 0.35 -5.02
C VAL A 122 -1.02 1.27 -4.77
N MET A 123 -1.09 2.16 -3.79
CA MET A 123 0.05 3.01 -3.41
C MET A 123 1.23 2.16 -2.93
N LEU A 124 0.97 1.16 -2.07
CA LEU A 124 2.00 0.21 -1.62
C LEU A 124 2.55 -0.62 -2.77
N TYR A 125 1.68 -1.13 -3.64
CA TYR A 125 2.09 -1.91 -4.82
C TYR A 125 3.02 -1.10 -5.72
N LYS A 126 2.69 0.16 -6.00
CA LYS A 126 3.53 1.06 -6.81
C LYS A 126 4.86 1.36 -6.13
N ALA A 127 4.86 1.64 -4.82
CA ALA A 127 6.08 1.90 -4.07
C ALA A 127 7.01 0.67 -4.10
N ALA A 128 6.46 -0.53 -3.91
CA ALA A 128 7.20 -1.79 -4.00
C ALA A 128 7.71 -2.09 -5.42
N GLU A 129 6.92 -1.81 -6.47
CA GLU A 129 7.39 -1.94 -7.87
C GLU A 129 8.56 -0.99 -8.16
N VAL A 130 8.50 0.25 -7.67
CA VAL A 130 9.58 1.23 -7.84
C VAL A 130 10.82 0.80 -7.07
N ALA A 131 10.69 0.38 -5.80
CA ALA A 131 11.79 -0.14 -5.00
C ALA A 131 12.47 -1.34 -5.66
N CYS A 132 11.69 -2.30 -6.16
CA CYS A 132 12.21 -3.45 -6.91
C CYS A 132 12.94 -3.03 -8.20
N ARG A 133 12.43 -2.02 -8.92
CA ARG A 133 13.06 -1.48 -10.13
C ARG A 133 14.36 -0.71 -9.84
N VAL A 134 14.46 -0.08 -8.67
CA VAL A 134 15.69 0.57 -8.18
C VAL A 134 16.73 -0.48 -7.78
N SER A 135 16.30 -1.56 -7.12
CA SER A 135 17.16 -2.66 -6.68
C SER A 135 17.81 -3.41 -7.87
N LEU A 136 17.06 -3.63 -8.97
CA LEU A 136 17.62 -4.21 -10.21
C LEU A 136 18.63 -3.29 -10.94
N LYS A 137 18.75 -2.02 -10.56
CA LYS A 137 19.76 -1.09 -11.10
C LYS A 137 20.94 -0.85 -10.16
N ALA A 138 20.92 -1.39 -8.94
CA ALA A 138 21.87 -1.09 -7.88
C ALA A 138 23.04 -2.08 -7.76
N THR A 139 23.42 -2.81 -8.82
CA THR A 139 24.70 -3.53 -8.88
C THR A 139 25.85 -2.60 -9.27
N SER A 140 26.18 -1.63 -8.41
CA SER A 140 27.53 -1.04 -8.35
C SER A 140 27.76 -0.42 -6.96
N PRO A 141 28.84 -0.78 -6.24
CA PRO A 141 29.05 -0.34 -4.88
C PRO A 141 29.74 1.04 -4.90
N ALA A 142 28.96 2.11 -4.90
CA ALA A 142 29.48 3.41 -4.52
C ALA A 142 28.38 4.35 -4.04
N SER A 143 28.62 4.90 -2.86
CA SER A 143 28.09 6.16 -2.35
C SER A 143 26.78 6.12 -1.56
N SER A 144 26.94 6.52 -0.30
CA SER A 144 25.97 6.95 0.70
C SER A 144 25.11 8.16 0.26
N PHE A 145 24.95 8.41 -1.05
CA PHE A 145 24.27 9.57 -1.61
C PHE A 145 22.88 9.24 -2.21
N MET A 146 22.57 7.96 -2.38
CA MET A 146 21.40 7.50 -3.14
C MET A 146 20.09 7.35 -2.34
N LYS A 147 20.09 7.66 -1.04
CA LYS A 147 18.85 7.65 -0.22
C LYS A 147 17.97 8.89 -0.41
N LEU A 148 18.53 10.04 -0.79
CA LEU A 148 17.75 11.29 -0.93
C LEU A 148 16.94 11.39 -2.21
N THR A 149 17.35 10.74 -3.31
CA THR A 149 16.64 10.84 -4.59
C THR A 149 15.38 9.98 -4.64
N CYS A 150 15.36 8.84 -3.95
CA CYS A 150 14.19 7.96 -3.88
C CYS A 150 13.03 8.59 -3.09
N LEU A 151 13.33 9.31 -2.00
CA LEU A 151 12.37 10.04 -1.19
C LEU A 151 11.64 11.16 -1.97
N CYS A 152 12.29 11.72 -3.00
CA CYS A 152 11.75 12.86 -3.74
C CYS A 152 10.65 12.48 -4.75
N GLU A 153 10.72 11.28 -5.35
CA GLU A 153 9.67 10.83 -6.29
C GLU A 153 8.39 10.45 -5.54
N ILE A 154 8.48 9.70 -4.43
CA ILE A 154 7.29 9.28 -3.68
C ILE A 154 6.60 10.47 -3.01
N SER A 155 7.37 11.43 -2.49
CA SER A 155 6.82 12.70 -1.96
C SER A 155 6.05 13.50 -3.02
N ARG A 156 6.52 13.56 -4.28
CA ARG A 156 5.77 14.18 -5.39
C ARG A 156 4.48 13.43 -5.74
N TYR A 157 4.45 12.10 -5.61
CA TYR A 157 3.26 11.29 -5.91
C TYR A 157 2.19 11.37 -4.82
N VAL A 158 2.58 11.51 -3.55
CA VAL A 158 1.64 11.75 -2.44
C VAL A 158 1.07 13.16 -2.52
N GLN A 159 1.89 14.16 -2.89
CA GLN A 159 1.43 15.55 -3.05
C GLN A 159 0.41 15.74 -4.18
N GLN A 160 0.40 14.90 -5.22
CA GLN A 160 -0.64 14.92 -6.26
C GLN A 160 -2.04 14.51 -5.75
N CYS A 161 -2.15 13.98 -4.54
CA CYS A 161 -3.45 13.63 -3.93
C CYS A 161 -4.19 14.83 -3.32
N PHE A 162 -3.55 15.99 -3.15
CA PHE A 162 -4.08 17.08 -2.30
C PHE A 162 -4.19 18.48 -2.95
N ILE A 163 -4.04 18.62 -4.27
CA ILE A 163 -4.33 19.89 -4.97
C ILE A 163 -5.39 19.69 -6.05
#